data_AF-A0A7W0LUV7-F1
#
_entry.id   AF-A0A7W0LUV7-F1
#
_cell.length_a   1.000
_cell.length_b   1.000
_cell.length_c   1.000
_cell.angle_alpha   90.00
_cell.angle_beta   90.00
_cell.angle_gamma   90.00
#
_symmetry.space_group_name_H-M   'P 1'
#
loop_
_entity.id
_entity.type
_entity.pdbx_description
1 polymer ?
#
loop_
_entity_poly.entity_id
_entity_poly.type
_entity_poly.pdbx_seq_one_letter_code
_entity_poly.pdbx_strand_id
1 'polypeptide(L)' 'MKTSRIISAILALVLTGAALLAGCGSDDSDDASGAGGGVEVVATTMQLQDFARQVGGERVDVTGVLGPDDEPHEYEP' A
#
# COMPACT_ATOMS: atom_id res chain seq x y z
N MET A 1 48.06 -16.65 -2.02
CA MET A 1 47.49 -15.34 -1.58
C MET A 1 46.65 -14.66 -2.66
N LYS A 2 47.11 -14.60 -3.93
CA LYS A 2 46.36 -13.95 -5.03
C LYS A 2 45.06 -14.68 -5.40
N THR A 3 45.06 -16.00 -5.37
CA THR A 3 43.89 -16.86 -5.64
C THR A 3 42.78 -16.71 -4.60
N SER A 4 43.14 -16.64 -3.32
CA SER A 4 42.18 -16.42 -2.23
C SER A 4 41.51 -15.04 -2.31
N ARG A 5 42.23 -14.00 -2.75
CA ARG A 5 41.65 -12.66 -2.98
C ARG A 5 40.67 -12.63 -4.16
N ILE A 6 40.94 -13.40 -5.21
CA ILE A 6 40.03 -13.54 -6.37
C ILE A 6 38.75 -14.28 -5.95
N ILE A 7 38.86 -15.33 -5.14
CA ILE A 7 37.69 -16.09 -4.64
C ILE A 7 36.80 -15.19 -3.76
N SER A 8 37.38 -14.41 -2.85
CA SER A 8 36.60 -13.46 -2.03
C SER A 8 35.90 -12.39 -2.86
N ALA A 9 36.54 -11.89 -3.93
CA ALA A 9 35.94 -10.88 -4.81
C ALA A 9 34.75 -11.45 -5.62
N ILE A 10 34.86 -12.68 -6.12
CA ILE A 10 33.77 -13.35 -6.84
C ILE A 10 32.60 -13.62 -5.89
N LEU A 11 32.88 -14.09 -4.66
CA LEU A 11 31.84 -14.36 -3.68
C LEU A 11 31.07 -13.08 -3.29
N ALA A 12 31.78 -11.97 -3.10
CA ALA A 12 31.17 -10.67 -2.83
C ALA A 12 30.26 -10.21 -3.98
N LEU A 13 30.72 -10.35 -5.23
CA LEU A 13 29.94 -9.97 -6.41
C LEU A 13 28.64 -10.80 -6.54
N VAL A 14 28.72 -12.11 -6.27
CA VAL A 14 27.54 -13.00 -6.31
C VAL A 14 26.54 -12.64 -5.21
N LEU A 15 27.00 -12.37 -3.97
CA LEU A 15 26.11 -11.94 -2.89
C LEU A 15 25.43 -10.61 -3.20
N THR A 16 26.16 -9.63 -3.73
CA THR A 16 25.57 -8.34 -4.14
C THR A 16 24.59 -8.52 -5.29
N GLY A 17 24.91 -9.36 -6.27
CA GLY A 17 23.99 -9.68 -7.38
C GLY A 17 22.69 -10.32 -6.88
N ALA A 18 22.76 -11.30 -5.99
CA ALA A 18 21.59 -11.96 -5.42
C ALA A 18 20.70 -10.99 -4.61
N ALA A 19 21.31 -10.06 -3.85
CA ALA A 19 20.57 -9.04 -3.13
C ALA A 19 19.83 -8.05 -4.06
N LEU A 20 20.39 -7.75 -5.24
CA LEU A 20 19.72 -6.90 -6.23
C LEU A 20 18.55 -7.63 -6.91
N LEU A 21 18.63 -8.95 -7.10
CA LEU A 21 17.54 -9.73 -7.70
C LEU A 21 16.38 -9.97 -6.72
N ALA A 22 16.62 -9.99 -5.41
CA ALA A 22 15.57 -10.17 -4.39
C ALA A 22 14.54 -9.04 -4.36
N GLY A 23 14.83 -7.87 -4.95
CA GLY A 23 13.86 -6.77 -5.12
C GLY A 23 13.03 -6.84 -6.39
N CYS A 24 13.34 -7.75 -7.34
CA CYS A 24 12.61 -7.90 -8.60
C CYS A 24 11.58 -9.05 -8.55
N GLY A 25 11.51 -9.78 -7.42
CA GLY A 25 10.61 -10.91 -7.18
C GLY A 25 9.45 -10.58 -6.24
N SER A 26 9.01 -9.32 -6.22
CA SER A 26 7.65 -9.01 -5.74
C SER A 26 6.68 -9.60 -6.77
N ASP A 27 6.39 -10.89 -6.62
CA ASP A 27 5.18 -11.48 -7.16
C ASP A 27 4.03 -10.83 -6.39
N ASP A 28 3.64 -9.64 -6.84
CA ASP A 28 2.32 -9.10 -6.61
C ASP A 28 1.42 -10.04 -7.41
N SER A 29 1.07 -11.17 -6.79
CA SER A 29 0.10 -12.08 -7.35
C SER A 29 -1.20 -11.28 -7.45
N ASP A 30 -1.40 -10.70 -8.64
CA ASP A 30 -2.60 -10.10 -9.19
C ASP A 30 -3.76 -11.14 -9.19
N ASP A 31 -4.16 -11.58 -8.00
CA ASP A 31 -5.30 -12.47 -7.78
C ASP A 31 -6.32 -11.78 -6.86
N ALA A 32 -6.78 -10.61 -7.31
CA ALA A 32 -8.08 -10.06 -6.94
C ALA A 32 -8.70 -9.34 -8.15
N SER A 33 -8.74 -10.04 -9.29
CA SER A 33 -9.65 -9.71 -10.38
C SER A 33 -11.09 -9.93 -9.92
N GLY A 34 -11.66 -8.93 -9.24
CA GLY A 34 -13.03 -8.98 -8.69
C GLY A 34 -13.49 -7.67 -8.08
N ALA A 35 -13.62 -6.63 -8.92
CA ALA A 35 -14.24 -5.32 -8.67
C ALA A 35 -13.50 -4.30 -7.77
N GLY A 36 -13.09 -3.16 -8.36
CA GLY A 36 -13.15 -1.86 -7.67
C GLY A 36 -12.01 -1.40 -6.76
N GLY A 37 -11.05 -2.26 -6.38
CA GLY A 37 -9.62 -1.96 -6.09
C GLY A 37 -9.16 -0.74 -5.27
N GLY A 38 -10.00 -0.10 -4.45
CA GLY A 38 -9.60 1.01 -3.57
C GLY A 38 -9.36 0.56 -2.11
N VAL A 39 -8.55 1.30 -1.36
CA VAL A 39 -8.49 1.16 0.11
C VAL A 39 -9.84 1.56 0.69
N GLU A 40 -10.47 0.66 1.45
CA GLU A 40 -11.72 0.97 2.16
C GLU A 40 -11.46 1.93 3.33
N VAL A 41 -12.19 3.03 3.36
CA VAL A 41 -12.07 4.08 4.37
C VAL A 41 -13.44 4.36 4.96
N VAL A 42 -13.57 4.22 6.27
CA VAL A 42 -14.76 4.67 7.01
C VAL A 42 -14.46 6.02 7.67
N ALA A 43 -15.31 7.01 7.43
CA ALA A 43 -15.17 8.35 8.00
C ALA A 43 -16.44 8.76 8.74
N THR A 44 -16.28 9.30 9.95
CA THR A 44 -17.38 9.63 10.85
C THR A 44 -18.17 10.85 10.34
N THR A 45 -17.52 11.98 10.12
CA THR A 45 -18.16 13.25 9.74
C THR A 45 -17.93 13.60 8.26
N MET A 46 -18.86 14.35 7.66
CA MET A 46 -18.79 14.71 6.24
C MET A 46 -17.51 15.45 5.84
N GLN A 47 -16.91 16.24 6.73
CA GLN A 47 -15.64 16.93 6.45
C GLN A 47 -14.50 15.92 6.20
N LEU A 48 -14.46 14.83 6.97
CA LEU A 48 -13.46 13.77 6.81
C LEU A 48 -13.76 12.89 5.60
N GLN A 49 -15.05 12.65 5.29
CA GLN A 49 -15.44 11.96 4.07
C GLN A 49 -14.94 12.71 2.83
N ASP A 50 -15.17 14.03 2.77
CA ASP A 50 -14.72 14.88 1.68
C ASP A 50 -13.18 14.93 1.59
N PHE A 51 -12.52 15.15 2.72
CA PHE A 51 -11.05 15.13 2.78
C PHE A 51 -10.47 13.81 2.25
N ALA A 52 -10.99 12.68 2.69
CA ALA A 52 -10.53 11.36 2.26
C ALA A 52 -10.72 11.15 0.74
N ARG A 53 -11.88 11.56 0.19
CA ARG A 53 -12.15 11.49 -1.26
C ARG A 53 -11.19 12.37 -2.05
N GLN A 54 -10.96 13.60 -1.60
CA GLN A 54 -10.06 14.54 -2.29
C GLN A 54 -8.60 14.08 -2.28
N VAL A 55 -8.13 13.53 -1.16
CA VAL A 55 -6.73 13.05 -1.03
C VAL A 55 -6.52 11.70 -1.70
N GLY A 56 -7.45 10.75 -1.51
CA GLY A 56 -7.31 9.39 -2.04
C GLY A 56 -7.68 9.25 -3.51
N GLY A 57 -8.59 10.09 -4.03
CA GLY A 57 -9.08 10.01 -5.39
C GLY A 57 -9.64 8.62 -5.72
N GLU A 58 -9.29 8.10 -6.89
CA GLU A 58 -9.74 6.78 -7.37
C GLU A 58 -9.12 5.59 -6.60
N ARG A 59 -8.21 5.83 -5.65
CA ARG A 59 -7.52 4.79 -4.88
C ARG A 59 -8.24 4.42 -3.59
N VAL A 60 -9.32 5.11 -3.24
CA VAL A 60 -10.06 4.88 -1.99
C VAL A 60 -11.54 4.71 -2.28
N ASP A 61 -12.18 3.86 -1.49
CA ASP A 61 -13.62 3.78 -1.40
C ASP A 61 -14.05 4.29 -0.01
N VAL A 62 -14.82 5.38 0.02
CA VAL A 62 -15.13 6.12 1.26
C VAL A 62 -16.57 5.91 1.66
N THR A 63 -16.77 5.17 2.75
CA THR A 63 -18.06 5.00 3.42
C THR A 63 -18.21 6.04 4.54
N GLY A 64 -19.28 6.81 4.50
CA GLY A 64 -19.63 7.79 5.53
C GLY A 64 -20.52 7.19 6.60
N VAL A 65 -20.24 7.48 7.88
CA VAL A 65 -21.15 7.15 8.98
C VAL A 65 -22.32 8.15 9.00
N LEU A 66 -22.02 9.45 9.03
CA LEU A 66 -23.03 10.51 9.01
C LEU A 66 -23.38 10.91 7.58
N GLY A 67 -24.67 11.06 7.31
CA GLY A 67 -25.23 11.59 6.08
C GLY A 67 -25.41 13.12 6.10
N PRO A 68 -25.96 13.69 5.02
CA PRO A 68 -26.40 15.08 5.00
C PRO A 68 -27.43 15.35 6.09
N ASP A 69 -27.35 16.52 6.71
CA ASP A 69 -28.24 16.98 7.78
C ASP A 69 -28.20 16.20 9.10
N ASP A 70 -27.38 15.15 9.22
CA ASP A 70 -27.12 14.48 10.50
C ASP A 70 -26.32 15.39 11.45
N GLU A 71 -26.73 15.38 12.72
CA GLU A 71 -26.03 16.10 13.79
C GLU A 71 -25.00 15.17 14.46
N PRO A 72 -23.69 15.50 14.46
CA PRO A 72 -22.65 14.57 14.90
C PRO A 72 -22.62 14.27 16.40
N HIS A 73 -23.13 15.16 17.23
CA HIS A 73 -23.13 15.07 18.69
C HIS A 73 -24.35 14.34 19.25
N GLU A 74 -25.42 14.22 18.47
CA GLU A 74 -26.67 13.53 18.80
C GLU A 74 -26.81 12.16 18.08
N TYR A 75 -25.82 11.79 17.26
CA TYR A 75 -25.83 10.51 16.54
C TYR A 75 -25.71 9.31 17.50
N GLU A 76 -26.64 8.36 17.36
CA GLU A 76 -26.64 7.07 18.06
C GLU A 76 -26.49 5.91 17.04
N PRO A 77 -25.51 5.00 17.18
CA PRO A 77 -25.23 3.92 16.21
C PRO A 77 -26.19 2.73 16.24
#